data_AF-A0A838U2E6-F1
#
_entry.id   AF-A0A838U2E6-F1
#
_cell.length_a   1.000
_cell.length_b   1.000
_cell.length_c   1.000
_cell.angle_alpha   90.00
_cell.angle_beta   90.00
_cell.angle_gamma   90.00
#
_symmetry.space_group_name_H-M   'P 1'
#
loop_
_entity.id
_entity.type
_entity.pdbx_description
1 polymer ?
#
loop_
_entity_poly.entity_id
_entity_poly.type
_entity_poly.pdbx_seq_one_letter_code
_entity_poly.pdbx_strand_id
1 'polypeptide(L)'
;MGPNPTQGFLYNLKEAHFEAIHEQSTIDTVLPNSVRILPNSVRKVEVIDWVKFKDYLDKNFLKYTVKARLSYAKKYYAILVNDDAKELMNLSFDKRIHVMKALATLSKFLGCYDNWKKIVEKYQLKWSTNEYADGDSKGLETFHKIFNNNNFGKMIFQLKDACLKLGDNKYTNALIFCTLTGLRPAEACISLQLLKEKKYTSFLIEYKNIYFQNFLKK
;
A
#
# COMPACT_ATOMS: atom_id res chain seq x y z
N MET A 1 -13.81 12.50 -28.14
CA MET A 1 -14.18 11.44 -27.17
C MET A 1 -12.92 10.67 -26.82
N GLY A 2 -12.35 10.92 -25.64
CA GLY A 2 -11.23 10.16 -25.11
C GLY A 2 -11.22 10.33 -23.60
N PRO A 3 -11.21 9.24 -22.79
CA PRO A 3 -11.14 9.39 -21.36
C PRO A 3 -9.69 9.44 -20.86
N ASN A 4 -9.54 10.26 -19.82
CA ASN A 4 -8.37 10.61 -19.02
C ASN A 4 -7.42 9.48 -18.60
N PRO A 5 -6.13 9.80 -18.41
CA PRO A 5 -5.25 9.09 -17.50
C PRO A 5 -5.40 9.65 -16.07
N THR A 6 -5.96 8.86 -15.16
CA THR A 6 -5.93 9.12 -13.71
C THR A 6 -5.12 8.03 -13.01
N GLN A 7 -3.89 8.36 -12.61
CA GLN A 7 -3.13 7.60 -11.63
C GLN A 7 -2.56 8.56 -10.59
N GLY A 8 -3.37 8.84 -9.57
CA GLY A 8 -2.93 9.37 -8.28
C GLY A 8 -3.18 8.28 -7.24
N PHE A 9 -2.09 7.82 -6.62
CA PHE A 9 -2.07 6.79 -5.58
C PHE A 9 -3.01 7.14 -4.41
N LEU A 10 -4.17 6.48 -4.36
CA LEU A 10 -4.98 6.38 -3.16
C LEU A 10 -4.36 5.29 -2.27
N TYR A 11 -3.54 5.71 -1.30
CA TYR A 11 -3.18 4.84 -0.17
C TYR A 11 -4.46 4.48 0.59
N ASN A 12 -4.91 3.24 0.44
CA ASN A 12 -6.14 2.74 1.03
C ASN A 12 -5.80 1.81 2.21
N LEU A 13 -6.52 1.98 3.32
CA LEU A 13 -6.34 1.33 4.63
C LEU A 13 -6.24 -0.21 4.58
N LYS A 14 -6.68 -0.83 3.48
CA LYS A 14 -6.56 -2.28 3.23
C LYS A 14 -5.12 -2.75 2.95
N GLU A 15 -4.22 -1.88 2.48
CA GLU A 15 -2.82 -2.25 2.24
C GLU A 15 -1.98 -2.22 3.53
N ALA A 16 -2.30 -1.35 4.49
CA ALA A 16 -1.63 -1.26 5.80
C ALA A 16 -1.85 -2.52 6.67
N HIS A 17 -2.92 -3.27 6.43
CA HIS A 17 -3.21 -4.50 7.16
C HIS A 17 -2.25 -5.65 6.86
N PHE A 18 -1.39 -5.57 5.83
CA PHE A 18 -0.43 -6.64 5.53
C PHE A 18 0.95 -6.39 6.16
N GLU A 19 1.34 -5.13 6.41
CA GLU A 19 2.56 -4.79 7.14
C GLU A 19 2.38 -4.95 8.67
N ALA A 20 1.18 -4.72 9.19
CA ALA A 20 0.87 -4.88 10.61
C ALA A 20 0.78 -6.34 11.10
N ILE A 21 0.81 -7.35 10.22
CA ILE A 21 0.73 -8.77 10.62
C ILE A 21 2.07 -9.28 11.18
N HIS A 22 3.14 -8.48 11.11
CA HIS A 22 4.46 -8.88 11.62
C HIS A 22 4.77 -8.44 13.06
N GLU A 23 3.89 -7.69 13.74
CA GLU A 23 4.20 -7.18 15.10
C GLU A 23 3.09 -7.38 16.16
N GLN A 24 2.07 -8.19 15.89
CA GLN A 24 1.12 -8.61 16.93
C GLN A 24 0.85 -10.10 16.85
N SER A 25 1.80 -10.86 17.41
CA SER A 25 1.42 -12.07 18.15
C SER A 25 0.42 -11.68 19.24
N THR A 26 -0.63 -12.48 19.41
CA THR A 26 -1.68 -12.43 20.44
C THR A 26 -2.89 -11.51 20.19
N ILE A 27 -3.66 -11.77 19.13
CA ILE A 27 -5.14 -11.68 19.22
C ILE A 27 -5.75 -12.91 18.54
N ASP A 28 -6.36 -13.76 19.34
CA ASP A 28 -7.20 -14.87 18.91
C ASP A 28 -8.39 -14.36 18.09
N THR A 29 -8.20 -14.25 16.77
CA THR A 29 -9.34 -14.25 15.85
C THR A 29 -9.82 -15.69 15.76
N VAL A 30 -10.84 -16.00 16.55
CA VAL A 30 -11.58 -17.26 16.50
C VAL A 30 -12.14 -17.43 15.09
N LEU A 31 -11.40 -18.17 14.26
CA LEU A 31 -11.88 -18.68 12.98
C LEU A 31 -13.11 -19.58 13.24
N PRO A 32 -14.17 -19.50 12.43
CA PRO A 32 -15.34 -20.35 12.59
C PRO A 32 -14.93 -21.83 12.62
N ASN A 33 -15.56 -22.59 13.53
CA ASN A 33 -15.22 -23.97 13.92
C ASN A 33 -15.28 -25.03 12.81
N SER A 34 -15.44 -24.65 11.53
CA SER A 34 -15.44 -25.56 10.39
C SER A 34 -14.06 -25.82 9.78
N VAL A 35 -12.98 -25.26 10.33
CA VAL A 35 -11.60 -25.42 9.79
C VAL A 35 -10.66 -26.14 10.76
N ARG A 36 -11.17 -27.03 11.62
CA ARG A 36 -10.32 -27.85 12.48
C ARG A 36 -10.35 -29.32 12.04
N ILE A 37 -9.13 -29.79 11.78
CA ILE A 37 -8.69 -31.18 11.55
C ILE A 37 -8.79 -31.67 10.10
N LEU A 38 -7.66 -31.63 9.40
CA LEU A 38 -7.22 -32.76 8.58
C LEU A 38 -5.71 -32.99 8.81
N PRO A 39 -5.29 -34.26 8.93
CA PRO A 39 -3.95 -34.63 9.36
C PRO A 39 -2.87 -34.23 8.36
N ASN A 40 -1.71 -33.87 8.90
CA ASN A 40 -0.45 -33.71 8.18
C ASN A 40 -0.09 -35.02 7.45
N SER A 41 -0.42 -35.14 6.18
CA SER A 41 0.27 -36.04 5.25
C SER A 41 -0.04 -35.63 3.82
N VAL A 42 0.99 -35.16 3.12
CA VAL A 42 1.15 -35.12 1.66
C VAL A 42 -0.15 -35.01 0.85
N ARG A 43 -0.80 -33.84 0.85
CA ARG A 43 -1.72 -33.53 -0.25
C ARG A 43 -0.88 -33.07 -1.43
N LYS A 44 -0.65 -33.97 -2.38
CA LYS A 44 -0.36 -33.56 -3.76
C LYS A 44 -1.43 -32.54 -4.14
N VAL A 45 -1.03 -31.35 -4.53
CA VAL A 45 -1.92 -30.33 -5.09
C VAL A 45 -2.33 -30.84 -6.48
N GLU A 46 -3.21 -31.83 -6.57
CA GLU A 46 -3.48 -32.51 -7.84
C GLU A 46 -4.27 -31.61 -8.81
N VAL A 47 -5.11 -30.69 -8.30
CA VAL A 47 -5.75 -29.66 -9.13
C VAL A 47 -6.04 -28.40 -8.30
N ILE A 48 -5.53 -27.25 -8.74
CA ILE A 48 -5.87 -25.95 -8.14
C ILE A 48 -7.18 -25.45 -8.77
N ASP A 49 -8.21 -25.24 -7.96
CA ASP A 49 -9.45 -24.57 -8.39
C ASP A 49 -9.22 -23.05 -8.53
N TRP A 50 -8.81 -22.65 -9.73
CA TRP A 50 -8.50 -21.25 -10.05
C TRP A 50 -9.72 -20.33 -10.01
N VAL A 51 -10.93 -20.86 -10.16
CA VAL A 51 -12.17 -20.08 -10.11
C VAL A 51 -12.44 -19.70 -8.65
N LYS A 52 -12.44 -20.69 -7.74
CA LYS A 52 -12.58 -20.42 -6.30
C LYS A 52 -11.44 -19.58 -5.74
N PHE A 53 -10.22 -19.78 -6.23
CA PHE A 53 -9.10 -18.93 -5.81
C PHE A 53 -9.31 -17.48 -6.25
N LYS A 54 -9.82 -17.25 -7.47
CA LYS A 54 -10.17 -15.90 -7.92
C LYS A 54 -11.27 -15.28 -7.07
N ASP A 55 -12.33 -16.02 -6.75
CA ASP A 55 -13.40 -15.53 -5.87
C ASP A 55 -12.88 -15.18 -4.47
N TYR A 56 -11.97 -15.99 -3.94
CA TYR A 56 -11.26 -15.69 -2.70
C TYR A 56 -10.45 -14.39 -2.81
N LEU A 57 -9.75 -14.16 -3.92
CA LEU A 57 -9.01 -12.92 -4.13
C LEU A 57 -9.94 -11.70 -4.25
N ASP A 58 -11.03 -11.81 -5.02
CA ASP A 58 -11.99 -10.72 -5.25
C ASP A 58 -12.67 -10.24 -3.96
N LYS A 59 -12.87 -11.13 -2.98
CA LYS A 59 -13.40 -10.78 -1.65
C LYS A 59 -12.41 -10.01 -0.78
N ASN A 60 -11.11 -10.23 -0.97
CA ASN A 60 -10.07 -9.78 -0.05
C ASN A 60 -9.21 -8.63 -0.61
N PHE A 61 -9.16 -8.43 -1.93
CA PHE A 61 -8.24 -7.50 -2.57
C PHE A 61 -8.90 -6.62 -3.64
N LEU A 62 -8.25 -5.50 -3.96
CA LEU A 62 -8.66 -4.62 -5.05
C LEU A 62 -8.42 -5.29 -6.41
N LYS A 63 -9.21 -4.91 -7.43
CA LYS A 63 -9.18 -5.53 -8.77
C LYS A 63 -7.78 -5.62 -9.38
N TYR A 64 -6.94 -4.59 -9.24
CA TYR A 64 -5.56 -4.60 -9.76
C TYR A 64 -4.69 -5.64 -9.03
N THR A 65 -4.81 -5.71 -7.70
CA THR A 65 -4.10 -6.68 -6.85
C THR A 65 -4.56 -8.10 -7.15
N VAL A 66 -5.86 -8.33 -7.35
CA VAL A 66 -6.41 -9.63 -7.75
C VAL A 66 -5.77 -10.09 -9.05
N LYS A 67 -5.76 -9.23 -10.08
CA LYS A 67 -5.18 -9.56 -11.38
C LYS A 67 -3.70 -9.94 -11.26
N ALA A 68 -2.92 -9.14 -10.53
CA ALA A 68 -1.50 -9.40 -10.32
C ALA A 68 -1.26 -10.71 -9.55
N ARG A 69 -1.95 -10.91 -8.42
CA ARG A 69 -1.81 -12.11 -7.59
C ARG A 69 -2.24 -13.37 -8.32
N LEU A 70 -3.35 -13.33 -9.06
CA LEU A 70 -3.82 -14.47 -9.84
C LEU A 70 -2.81 -14.83 -10.95
N SER A 71 -2.28 -13.83 -11.66
CA SER A 71 -1.30 -14.07 -12.72
C SER A 71 -0.01 -14.67 -12.19
N TYR A 72 0.53 -14.13 -11.09
CA TYR A 72 1.77 -14.66 -10.51
C TYR A 72 1.56 -16.01 -9.83
N ALA A 73 0.42 -16.22 -9.15
CA ALA A 73 0.07 -17.52 -8.58
C ALA A 73 0.00 -18.60 -9.67
N LYS A 74 -0.71 -18.34 -10.79
CA LYS A 74 -0.78 -19.27 -11.93
C LYS A 74 0.58 -19.55 -12.57
N LYS A 75 1.46 -18.55 -12.61
CA LYS A 75 2.78 -18.71 -13.23
C LYS A 75 3.73 -19.51 -12.35
N TYR A 76 3.68 -19.32 -11.03
CA TYR A 76 4.70 -19.82 -10.10
C TYR A 76 4.18 -20.90 -9.13
N TYR A 77 2.95 -21.41 -9.30
CA TYR A 77 2.37 -22.39 -8.37
C TYR A 77 3.21 -23.67 -8.21
N ALA A 78 3.94 -24.07 -9.25
CA ALA A 78 4.79 -25.26 -9.24
C ALA A 78 5.82 -25.23 -8.10
N ILE A 79 6.21 -24.05 -7.62
CA ILE A 79 7.09 -23.88 -6.46
C ILE A 79 6.48 -24.48 -5.19
N LEU A 80 5.16 -24.36 -5.01
CA LEU A 80 4.45 -24.94 -3.87
C LEU A 80 4.26 -26.46 -3.99
N VAL A 81 4.42 -27.01 -5.21
CA VAL A 81 4.26 -28.44 -5.50
C VAL A 81 5.59 -29.18 -5.39
N ASN A 82 6.66 -28.55 -5.88
CA ASN A 82 7.99 -29.15 -6.00
C ASN A 82 8.95 -28.76 -4.87
N ASP A 83 8.55 -27.83 -3.99
CA ASP A 83 9.38 -27.25 -2.93
C ASP A 83 10.72 -26.68 -3.41
N ASP A 84 10.74 -26.22 -4.67
CA ASP A 84 11.90 -25.65 -5.34
C ASP A 84 11.64 -24.20 -5.79
N ALA A 85 12.27 -23.26 -5.08
CA ALA A 85 12.19 -21.83 -5.35
C ALA A 85 13.41 -21.27 -6.08
N LYS A 86 14.26 -22.11 -6.70
CA LYS A 86 15.43 -21.64 -7.49
C LYS A 86 15.04 -20.59 -8.54
N GLU A 87 13.89 -20.74 -9.20
CA GLU A 87 13.42 -19.77 -10.19
C GLU A 87 13.24 -18.35 -9.59
N LEU A 88 12.85 -18.25 -8.31
CA LEU A 88 12.69 -16.95 -7.64
C LEU A 88 14.02 -16.23 -7.43
N MET A 89 15.10 -16.97 -7.26
CA MET A 89 16.44 -16.41 -7.05
C MET A 89 16.96 -15.67 -8.29
N ASN A 90 16.48 -16.06 -9.47
CA ASN A 90 16.83 -15.42 -10.74
C ASN A 90 15.97 -14.18 -11.05
N LEU A 91 14.92 -13.91 -10.27
CA LEU A 91 14.07 -12.74 -10.45
C LEU A 91 14.68 -11.50 -9.80
N SER A 92 14.42 -10.34 -10.40
CA SER A 92 14.63 -9.05 -9.74
C SER A 92 13.86 -8.99 -8.43
N PHE A 93 14.37 -8.22 -7.47
CA PHE A 93 13.80 -8.12 -6.14
C PHE A 93 12.32 -7.72 -6.16
N ASP A 94 11.96 -6.68 -6.91
CA ASP A 94 10.57 -6.19 -7.00
C ASP A 94 9.62 -7.27 -7.52
N LYS A 95 10.03 -7.97 -8.58
CA LYS A 95 9.24 -9.06 -9.16
C LYS A 95 9.14 -10.22 -8.18
N ARG A 96 10.23 -10.56 -7.50
CA ARG A 96 10.27 -11.61 -6.47
C ARG A 96 9.28 -11.34 -5.35
N ILE A 97 9.21 -10.11 -4.81
CA ILE A 97 8.20 -9.74 -3.80
C ILE A 97 6.79 -10.02 -4.30
N HIS A 98 6.46 -9.59 -5.52
CA HIS A 98 5.11 -9.77 -6.05
C HIS A 98 4.74 -11.25 -6.19
N VAL A 99 5.70 -12.06 -6.63
CA VAL A 99 5.54 -13.51 -6.72
C VAL A 99 5.38 -14.13 -5.34
N MET A 100 6.23 -13.77 -4.38
CA MET A 100 6.14 -14.25 -2.99
C MET A 100 4.79 -13.90 -2.34
N LYS A 101 4.28 -12.67 -2.54
CA LYS A 101 2.95 -12.25 -2.06
C LYS A 101 1.83 -13.09 -2.68
N ALA A 102 1.94 -13.41 -3.98
CA ALA A 102 0.98 -14.26 -4.67
C ALA A 102 1.01 -15.71 -4.13
N LEU A 103 2.20 -16.30 -3.97
CA LEU A 103 2.37 -17.67 -3.46
C LEU A 103 1.95 -17.81 -2.00
N ALA A 104 2.24 -16.82 -1.16
CA ALA A 104 1.74 -16.77 0.22
C ALA A 104 0.20 -16.75 0.27
N THR A 105 -0.43 -16.04 -0.66
CA THR A 105 -1.90 -15.96 -0.72
C THR A 105 -2.49 -17.29 -1.20
N LEU A 106 -1.87 -17.91 -2.21
CA LEU A 106 -2.28 -19.20 -2.73
C LEU A 106 -2.12 -20.31 -1.70
N SER A 107 -0.99 -20.36 -0.99
CA SER A 107 -0.75 -21.39 0.02
C SER A 107 -1.68 -21.27 1.23
N LYS A 108 -2.10 -20.04 1.60
CA LYS A 108 -3.19 -19.84 2.57
C LYS A 108 -4.52 -20.39 2.08
N PHE A 109 -4.87 -20.13 0.83
CA PHE A 109 -6.10 -20.66 0.22
C PHE A 109 -6.10 -22.20 0.14
N LEU A 110 -4.96 -22.80 -0.19
CA LEU A 110 -4.80 -24.26 -0.27
C LEU A 110 -4.62 -24.94 1.10
N GLY A 111 -4.44 -24.17 2.18
CA GLY A 111 -4.16 -24.71 3.51
C GLY A 111 -2.75 -25.27 3.69
N CYS A 112 -1.79 -24.89 2.84
CA CYS A 112 -0.39 -25.34 2.89
C CYS A 112 0.60 -24.21 3.24
N TYR A 113 0.14 -23.19 3.97
CA TYR A 113 0.96 -22.02 4.29
C TYR A 113 2.23 -22.36 5.09
N ASP A 114 2.19 -23.39 5.94
CA ASP A 114 3.37 -23.84 6.67
C ASP A 114 4.46 -24.38 5.75
N ASN A 115 4.08 -25.05 4.65
CA ASN A 115 5.05 -25.48 3.64
C ASN A 115 5.70 -24.29 2.94
N TRP A 116 4.89 -23.28 2.59
CA TRP A 116 5.41 -22.04 2.00
C TRP A 116 6.41 -21.32 2.92
N LYS A 117 6.16 -21.27 4.23
CA LYS A 117 7.14 -20.71 5.19
C LYS A 117 8.47 -21.46 5.16
N LYS A 118 8.44 -22.80 5.15
CA LYS A 118 9.65 -23.62 5.04
C LYS A 118 10.43 -23.34 3.75
N ILE A 119 9.74 -23.15 2.63
CA ILE A 119 10.38 -22.78 1.35
C ILE A 119 11.06 -21.41 1.47
N VAL A 120 10.37 -20.41 2.02
CA VAL A 120 10.92 -19.05 2.22
C VAL A 120 12.18 -19.10 3.08
N GLU A 121 12.16 -19.85 4.18
CA GLU A 121 13.31 -20.04 5.07
C GLU A 121 14.46 -20.78 4.39
N LYS A 122 14.17 -21.92 3.75
CA LYS A 122 15.16 -22.76 3.03
C LYS A 122 15.94 -21.98 1.98
N TYR A 123 15.27 -21.08 1.27
CA TYR A 123 15.86 -20.26 0.19
C TYR A 123 16.27 -18.86 0.66
N GLN A 124 16.17 -18.56 1.96
CA GLN A 124 16.48 -17.25 2.57
C GLN A 124 15.81 -16.07 1.83
N LEU A 125 14.56 -16.27 1.38
CA LEU A 125 13.83 -15.27 0.61
C LEU A 125 13.40 -14.13 1.53
N LYS A 126 13.81 -12.90 1.20
CA LYS A 126 13.49 -11.69 1.98
C LYS A 126 12.29 -10.96 1.38
N TRP A 127 11.45 -10.43 2.27
CA TRP A 127 10.29 -9.59 1.91
C TRP A 127 10.66 -8.12 1.69
N SER A 128 11.87 -7.73 2.09
CA SER A 128 12.44 -6.39 1.97
C SER A 128 13.83 -6.46 1.34
N THR A 129 14.21 -5.42 0.61
CA THR A 129 15.58 -5.25 0.13
C THR A 129 16.38 -4.91 1.38
N ASN A 130 17.20 -5.83 1.86
CA ASN A 130 18.19 -5.53 2.91
C ASN A 130 19.52 -5.08 2.28
N GLU A 131 19.44 -4.32 1.18
CA GLU A 131 20.37 -3.21 0.97
C GLU A 131 19.81 -2.16 1.94
N TYR A 132 20.06 -2.19 3.26
CA TYR A 132 21.32 -2.08 3.96
C TYR A 132 21.23 -2.87 5.27
N ALA A 133 22.31 -3.53 5.67
CA ALA A 133 22.40 -4.20 6.97
C ALA A 133 22.58 -3.23 8.15
N ASP A 134 22.57 -1.91 7.89
CA ASP A 134 22.61 -0.86 8.91
C ASP A 134 21.39 0.06 8.74
N GLY A 135 20.76 0.37 9.87
CA GLY A 135 19.43 0.94 10.04
C GLY A 135 18.92 2.01 9.06
N ASP A 136 17.61 1.94 8.82
CA ASP A 136 16.72 3.09 8.61
C ASP A 136 16.99 4.02 7.40
N SER A 137 17.77 3.56 6.43
CA SER A 137 18.28 4.44 5.36
C SER A 137 17.28 4.70 4.23
N LYS A 138 16.29 3.84 3.94
CA LYS A 138 15.38 4.08 2.78
C LYS A 138 14.37 5.19 3.05
N GLY A 139 13.85 5.25 4.28
CA GLY A 139 13.02 6.37 4.75
C GLY A 139 13.85 7.65 4.70
N LEU A 140 15.01 7.64 5.35
CA LEU A 140 15.92 8.78 5.43
C LEU A 140 16.45 9.23 4.06
N GLU A 141 16.75 8.32 3.13
CA GLU A 141 17.18 8.62 1.77
C GLU A 141 16.03 9.21 0.95
N THR A 142 14.81 8.69 1.12
CA THR A 142 13.61 9.30 0.51
C THR A 142 13.38 10.70 1.07
N PHE A 143 13.51 10.88 2.39
CA PHE A 143 13.47 12.19 3.03
C PHE A 143 14.58 13.11 2.49
N HIS A 144 15.83 12.65 2.40
CA HIS A 144 16.92 13.41 1.82
C HIS A 144 16.67 13.74 0.35
N LYS A 145 16.08 12.85 -0.45
CA LYS A 145 15.70 13.16 -1.84
C LYS A 145 14.60 14.20 -1.93
N ILE A 146 13.67 14.22 -0.98
CA ILE A 146 12.62 15.24 -0.89
C ILE A 146 13.22 16.58 -0.45
N PHE A 147 14.12 16.58 0.54
CA PHE A 147 14.63 17.80 1.16
C PHE A 147 15.87 18.41 0.47
N ASN A 148 16.74 17.59 -0.14
CA ASN A 148 17.98 18.05 -0.77
C ASN A 148 17.86 18.24 -2.28
N ASN A 149 16.81 17.74 -2.93
CA ASN A 149 16.48 18.28 -4.25
C ASN A 149 15.92 19.68 -4.01
N ASN A 150 16.60 20.71 -4.54
CA ASN A 150 16.22 22.13 -4.54
C ASN A 150 14.87 22.44 -5.25
N ASN A 151 13.96 21.48 -5.29
CA ASN A 151 12.69 21.48 -6.01
C ASN A 151 11.54 22.08 -5.17
N PHE A 152 11.77 22.46 -3.91
CA PHE A 152 10.76 23.15 -3.10
C PHE A 152 10.29 24.45 -3.76
N GLY A 153 11.20 25.26 -4.29
CA GLY A 153 10.85 26.50 -4.98
C GLY A 153 9.94 26.25 -6.18
N LYS A 154 10.23 25.21 -6.96
CA LYS A 154 9.42 24.80 -8.13
C LYS A 154 8.08 24.20 -7.71
N MET A 155 8.03 23.40 -6.63
CA MET A 155 6.78 22.89 -6.06
C MET A 155 5.88 24.04 -5.60
N ILE A 156 6.42 25.01 -4.85
CA ILE A 156 5.68 26.19 -4.39
C ILE A 156 5.20 27.02 -5.59
N PHE A 157 6.04 27.18 -6.62
CA PHE A 157 5.63 27.87 -7.85
C PHE A 157 4.46 27.16 -8.54
N GLN A 158 4.54 25.83 -8.72
CA GLN A 158 3.47 25.03 -9.33
C GLN A 158 2.17 25.09 -8.50
N LEU A 159 2.29 25.10 -7.17
CA LEU A 159 1.14 25.25 -6.29
C LEU A 159 0.49 26.63 -6.42
N LYS A 160 1.29 27.71 -6.45
CA LYS A 160 0.78 29.07 -6.66
C LYS A 160 0.08 29.21 -8.01
N ASP A 161 0.69 28.69 -9.08
CA ASP A 161 0.09 28.67 -10.42
C ASP A 161 -1.24 27.88 -10.45
N ALA A 162 -1.30 26.73 -9.78
CA ALA A 162 -2.54 25.97 -9.64
C ALA A 162 -3.62 26.75 -8.88
N CYS A 163 -3.27 27.40 -7.77
CA CYS A 163 -4.19 28.25 -7.01
C CYS A 163 -4.71 29.43 -7.84
N LEU A 164 -3.85 30.07 -8.65
CA LEU A 164 -4.25 31.17 -9.54
C LEU A 164 -5.22 30.69 -10.63
N LYS A 165 -4.95 29.54 -11.25
CA LYS A 165 -5.82 28.95 -12.29
C LYS A 165 -7.17 28.49 -11.75
N LEU A 166 -7.20 27.99 -10.52
CA LEU A 166 -8.42 27.55 -9.86
C LEU A 166 -9.25 28.75 -9.35
N GLY A 167 -8.62 29.87 -9.03
CA GLY A 167 -9.29 31.05 -8.46
C GLY A 167 -9.75 30.83 -7.02
N ASP A 168 -10.63 31.69 -6.51
CA ASP A 168 -11.16 31.55 -5.15
C ASP A 168 -12.26 30.48 -5.08
N ASN A 169 -11.86 29.24 -4.78
CA ASN A 169 -12.79 28.13 -4.62
C ASN A 169 -12.35 27.15 -3.51
N LYS A 170 -13.21 26.18 -3.21
CA LYS A 170 -12.98 25.18 -2.14
C LYS A 170 -11.73 24.31 -2.35
N TYR A 171 -11.32 24.07 -3.60
CA TYR A 171 -10.12 23.30 -3.92
C TYR A 171 -8.85 24.10 -3.66
N THR A 172 -8.85 25.40 -3.99
CA THR A 172 -7.76 26.33 -3.64
C THR A 172 -7.56 26.40 -2.13
N ASN A 173 -8.65 26.51 -1.36
CA ASN A 173 -8.58 26.49 0.11
C ASN A 173 -8.03 25.16 0.65
N ALA A 174 -8.39 24.02 0.04
CA ALA A 174 -7.86 22.71 0.43
C ALA A 174 -6.35 22.58 0.15
N LEU A 175 -5.88 23.06 -1.01
CA LEU A 175 -4.47 23.05 -1.38
C LEU A 175 -3.62 23.90 -0.44
N ILE A 176 -4.10 25.11 -0.12
CA ILE A 176 -3.43 26.00 0.84
C ILE A 176 -3.43 25.38 2.23
N PHE A 177 -4.57 24.83 2.68
CA PHE A 177 -4.69 24.17 3.97
C PHE A 177 -3.68 23.01 4.11
N CYS A 178 -3.59 22.12 3.12
CA CYS A 178 -2.64 21.01 3.14
C CYS A 178 -1.19 21.52 3.18
N THR A 179 -0.89 22.57 2.42
CA THR A 179 0.47 23.13 2.33
C THR A 179 0.91 23.79 3.63
N LEU A 180 0.01 24.53 4.30
CA LEU A 180 0.32 25.25 5.53
C LEU A 180 0.38 24.33 6.76
N THR A 181 -0.40 23.25 6.76
CA THR A 181 -0.50 22.32 7.90
C THR A 181 0.44 21.13 7.79
N GLY A 182 0.89 20.78 6.58
CA GLY A 182 1.72 19.59 6.35
C GLY A 182 0.99 18.27 6.62
N LEU A 183 -0.34 18.28 6.75
CA LEU A 183 -1.13 17.08 7.00
C LEU A 183 -1.06 16.11 5.83
N ARG A 184 -1.11 14.80 6.13
CA ARG A 184 -1.26 13.79 5.08
C ARG A 184 -2.65 13.96 4.41
N PRO A 185 -2.81 13.60 3.13
CA PRO A 185 -4.07 13.82 2.42
C PRO A 185 -5.32 13.28 3.13
N ALA A 186 -5.23 12.12 3.77
CA ALA A 186 -6.35 11.53 4.52
C ALA A 186 -6.72 12.38 5.77
N GLU A 187 -5.72 12.81 6.54
CA GLU A 187 -5.89 13.66 7.72
C GLU A 187 -6.45 15.03 7.32
N ALA A 188 -5.96 15.60 6.22
CA ALA A 188 -6.44 16.86 5.68
C ALA A 188 -7.91 16.78 5.24
N CYS A 189 -8.30 15.69 4.55
CA CYS A 189 -9.70 15.46 4.17
C CYS A 189 -10.62 15.39 5.38
N ILE A 190 -10.24 14.63 6.41
CA ILE A 190 -11.00 14.53 7.66
C ILE A 190 -11.09 15.91 8.33
N SER A 191 -9.98 16.64 8.43
CA SER A 191 -9.94 17.97 9.06
C SER A 191 -10.84 18.96 8.32
N LEU A 192 -10.77 19.01 6.99
CA LEU A 192 -11.63 19.88 6.18
C LEU A 192 -13.11 19.51 6.30
N GLN A 193 -13.43 18.22 6.42
CA GLN A 193 -14.81 17.77 6.67
C GLN A 193 -15.31 18.27 8.03
N LEU A 194 -14.52 18.10 9.10
CA LEU A 194 -14.86 18.59 10.44
C LEU A 194 -15.06 20.12 10.47
N LEU A 195 -14.22 20.86 9.74
CA LEU A 195 -14.34 22.32 9.61
C LEU A 195 -15.63 22.73 8.87
N LYS A 196 -16.01 21.99 7.82
CA LYS A 196 -17.25 22.22 7.07
C LYS A 196 -18.50 21.94 7.90
N GLU A 197 -18.45 20.93 8.77
CA GLU A 197 -19.54 20.53 9.67
C GLU A 197 -19.69 21.45 10.90
N LYS A 198 -18.96 22.58 10.95
CA LYS A 198 -19.05 23.66 11.96
C LYS A 198 -18.84 23.23 13.43
N LYS A 199 -17.98 22.23 13.71
CA LYS A 199 -17.59 21.95 15.11
C LYS A 199 -16.60 22.97 15.69
N TYR A 200 -15.92 23.77 14.88
CA TYR A 200 -14.95 24.80 15.33
C TYR A 200 -14.90 26.01 14.37
N THR A 201 -15.92 26.87 14.41
CA THR A 201 -16.01 28.07 13.54
C THR A 201 -15.17 29.27 14.00
N SER A 202 -14.60 29.26 15.21
CA SER A 202 -13.85 30.41 15.75
C SER A 202 -12.39 30.48 15.29
N PHE A 203 -11.73 29.34 15.03
CA PHE A 203 -10.27 29.32 14.80
C PHE A 203 -9.85 29.72 13.37
N LEU A 204 -10.70 29.59 12.35
CA LEU A 204 -10.29 29.79 10.94
C LEU A 204 -10.45 31.22 10.40
N ILE A 205 -11.34 32.02 10.97
CA ILE A 205 -11.63 33.37 10.46
C ILE A 205 -10.43 34.30 10.69
N GLU A 206 -9.73 34.12 11.80
CA GLU A 206 -8.56 34.93 12.17
C GLU A 206 -7.33 34.62 11.29
N TYR A 207 -7.12 33.34 10.94
CA TYR A 207 -5.96 32.91 10.14
C TYR A 207 -6.13 33.15 8.63
N LYS A 208 -7.37 33.13 8.10
CA LYS A 208 -7.62 33.34 6.66
C LYS A 208 -7.16 34.72 6.18
N ASN A 209 -7.30 35.77 7.00
CA ASN A 209 -6.94 37.13 6.60
C ASN A 209 -5.43 37.42 6.68
N ILE A 210 -4.71 36.79 7.60
CA ILE A 210 -3.27 37.08 7.83
C ILE A 210 -2.38 36.32 6.85
N TYR A 211 -2.69 35.05 6.53
CA TYR A 211 -1.78 34.20 5.76
C TYR A 211 -2.08 34.18 4.25
N PHE A 212 -3.35 34.27 3.85
CA PHE A 212 -3.73 34.20 2.43
C PHE A 212 -3.18 35.38 1.61
N GLN A 213 -3.24 36.59 2.16
CA GLN A 213 -2.74 37.80 1.51
C GLN A 213 -1.22 37.84 1.43
N ASN A 214 -0.52 37.24 2.40
CA ASN A 214 0.94 37.21 2.42
C ASN A 214 1.53 36.07 1.57
N PHE A 215 0.81 34.95 1.43
CA PHE A 215 1.24 33.82 0.59
C PHE A 215 1.21 34.13 -0.92
N LEU A 216 0.25 34.95 -1.37
CA LEU A 216 0.11 35.33 -2.77
C LEU A 216 1.00 36.51 -3.20
N LYS A 217 1.52 37.30 -2.26
CA LYS A 217 2.32 38.53 -2.53
C LYS A 217 3.83 38.31 -2.57
N LYS A 218 4.33 37.19 -2.04
CA LYS A 218 5.71 36.73 -2.20
C LYS A 218 5.77 35.60 -3.22
#